data_AF-A0A0J6QXU2-F1
#
_entry.id   AF-A0A0J6QXU2-F1
#
_cell.length_a   1.000
_cell.length_b   1.000
_cell.length_c   1.000
_cell.angle_alpha   90.00
_cell.angle_beta   90.00
_cell.angle_gamma   90.00
#
_symmetry.space_group_name_H-M   'P 1'
#
loop_
_entity.id
_entity.type
_entity.pdbx_description
1 polymer ?
#
loop_
_entity_poly.entity_id
_entity_poly.type
_entity_poly.pdbx_seq_one_letter_code
_entity_poly.pdbx_strand_id
1 'polypeptide(L)'
;MKRPQRVDGSDSSGFDHRRRDAATESETRAAETGLAAAFLVEVMGEDVAAAFFARFEGVMAEVCRRAEDLAHIHRAADEPVTTLPADKVRHPGPRWEKLSPDERRRIEALAARIGQGEEHASVIVMQRRTTEASQPYDLISGEDAFLALVDVMGHAAVPVHIAPPIPPETLELFD
;
A
#
# COMPACT_ATOMS: atom_id res chain seq x y z
N MET A 1 -47.24 46.61 34.31
CA MET A 1 -47.09 45.14 34.35
C MET A 1 -45.97 44.73 33.42
N LYS A 2 -45.12 43.79 33.85
CA LYS A 2 -43.84 43.38 33.24
C LYS A 2 -44.05 42.56 31.94
N ARG A 3 -43.16 42.69 30.95
CA ARG A 3 -43.04 41.76 29.81
C ARG A 3 -42.62 40.37 30.26
N PRO A 4 -42.93 39.34 29.47
CA PRO A 4 -41.98 38.27 29.22
C PRO A 4 -41.71 38.06 27.72
N GLN A 5 -40.43 37.91 27.39
CA GLN A 5 -39.93 37.19 26.21
C GLN A 5 -40.14 35.68 26.42
N ARG A 6 -40.35 34.91 25.35
CA ARG A 6 -39.68 33.61 25.13
C ARG A 6 -39.71 33.21 23.66
N VAL A 7 -38.53 32.86 23.17
CA VAL A 7 -38.21 32.14 21.94
C VAL A 7 -38.22 30.63 22.27
N ASP A 8 -38.06 29.81 21.24
CA ASP A 8 -37.75 28.37 21.21
C ASP A 8 -38.98 27.46 21.05
N GLY A 9 -39.02 26.52 20.11
CA GLY A 9 -38.02 26.08 19.15
C GLY A 9 -38.63 24.87 18.44
N SER A 10 -38.56 24.83 17.11
CA SER A 10 -38.86 23.61 16.37
C SER A 10 -37.68 22.66 16.56
N ASP A 11 -37.81 21.68 17.45
CA ASP A 11 -36.91 20.52 17.47
C ASP A 11 -37.15 19.69 16.20
N SER A 12 -36.51 20.11 15.11
CA SER A 12 -36.35 19.30 13.92
C SER A 12 -35.28 18.24 14.19
N SER A 13 -35.72 17.00 14.42
CA SER A 13 -35.13 15.78 13.87
C SER A 13 -33.59 15.73 13.84
N GLY A 14 -32.94 15.71 15.00
CA GLY A 14 -31.55 15.33 15.15
C GLY A 14 -31.37 13.82 15.34
N PHE A 15 -31.84 13.01 14.38
CA PHE A 15 -31.60 11.55 14.38
C PHE A 15 -30.91 11.13 13.07
N ASP A 16 -29.74 10.51 13.21
CA ASP A 16 -29.29 9.37 12.40
C ASP A 16 -28.77 9.58 10.96
N HIS A 17 -27.98 10.62 10.69
CA HIS A 17 -27.18 10.64 9.45
C HIS A 17 -25.86 9.84 9.58
N ARG A 18 -25.06 10.09 10.63
CA ARG A 18 -23.76 9.39 10.81
C ARG A 18 -23.87 7.87 11.02
N ARG A 19 -25.01 7.39 11.53
CA ARG A 19 -25.24 5.97 11.80
C ARG A 19 -25.69 5.21 10.56
N ARG A 20 -26.38 5.89 9.63
CA ARG A 20 -26.75 5.33 8.32
C ARG A 20 -25.55 5.26 7.38
N ASP A 21 -24.67 6.26 7.41
CA ASP A 21 -23.44 6.25 6.59
C ASP A 21 -22.55 5.07 6.98
N ALA A 22 -22.34 4.82 8.28
CA ALA A 22 -21.56 3.68 8.77
C ALA A 22 -22.23 2.32 8.50
N ALA A 23 -23.57 2.23 8.57
CA ALA A 23 -24.31 1.02 8.24
C ALA A 23 -24.22 0.71 6.74
N THR A 24 -24.36 1.72 5.90
CA THR A 24 -24.25 1.62 4.43
C THR A 24 -22.81 1.25 4.03
N GLU A 25 -21.79 1.88 4.61
CA GLU A 25 -20.39 1.50 4.39
C GLU A 25 -20.07 0.06 4.81
N SER A 26 -20.66 -0.40 5.92
CA SER A 26 -20.48 -1.78 6.38
C SER A 26 -21.17 -2.80 5.47
N GLU A 27 -22.36 -2.47 4.95
CA GLU A 27 -23.08 -3.29 3.99
C GLU A 27 -22.34 -3.36 2.65
N THR A 28 -21.82 -2.23 2.15
CA THR A 28 -21.00 -2.19 0.94
C THR A 28 -19.72 -3.01 1.09
N ARG A 29 -18.99 -2.85 2.21
CA ARG A 29 -17.78 -3.67 2.46
C ARG A 29 -18.08 -5.16 2.55
N ALA A 30 -19.21 -5.54 3.15
CA ALA A 30 -19.61 -6.94 3.22
C ALA A 30 -19.93 -7.51 1.82
N ALA A 31 -20.60 -6.73 0.96
CA ALA A 31 -20.89 -7.10 -0.41
C ALA A 31 -19.60 -7.23 -1.25
N GLU A 32 -18.69 -6.26 -1.17
CA GLU A 32 -17.37 -6.29 -1.84
C GLU A 32 -16.54 -7.50 -1.40
N THR A 33 -16.54 -7.80 -0.09
CA THR A 33 -15.84 -8.98 0.46
C THR A 33 -16.43 -10.28 -0.10
N GLY A 34 -17.76 -10.36 -0.19
CA GLY A 34 -18.45 -11.52 -0.76
C GLY A 34 -18.09 -11.75 -2.24
N LEU A 35 -18.05 -10.67 -3.04
CA LEU A 35 -17.66 -10.73 -4.44
C LEU A 35 -16.21 -11.18 -4.62
N ALA A 36 -15.28 -10.59 -3.87
CA ALA A 36 -13.88 -10.96 -3.91
C ALA A 36 -13.65 -12.43 -3.50
N ALA A 37 -14.37 -12.90 -2.46
CA ALA A 37 -14.29 -14.29 -2.03
C ALA A 37 -14.82 -15.27 -3.09
N ALA A 38 -15.95 -14.94 -3.74
CA ALA A 38 -16.52 -15.75 -4.81
C ALA A 38 -15.55 -15.89 -6.00
N PHE A 39 -14.95 -14.76 -6.42
CA PHE A 39 -13.94 -14.76 -7.49
C PHE A 39 -12.73 -15.62 -7.14
N LEU A 40 -12.22 -15.53 -5.90
CA LEU A 40 -11.09 -16.35 -5.46
C LEU A 40 -11.42 -17.85 -5.49
N VAL A 41 -12.62 -18.24 -5.07
CA VAL A 41 -13.07 -19.65 -5.14
C VAL A 41 -13.20 -20.11 -6.59
N GLU A 42 -13.74 -19.27 -7.47
CA GLU A 42 -13.87 -19.57 -8.90
C GLU A 42 -12.49 -19.79 -9.56
N VAL A 43 -11.53 -18.91 -9.31
CA VAL A 43 -10.19 -18.98 -9.91
C VAL A 43 -9.36 -20.14 -9.36
N MET A 44 -9.44 -20.40 -8.05
CA MET A 44 -8.65 -21.46 -7.41
C MET A 44 -9.28 -22.85 -7.56
N GLY A 45 -10.61 -22.93 -7.63
CA GLY A 45 -11.39 -24.14 -7.44
C GLY A 45 -11.68 -24.42 -5.96
N GLU A 46 -12.87 -24.96 -5.67
CA GLU A 46 -13.42 -25.13 -4.32
C GLU A 46 -12.48 -25.87 -3.35
N ASP A 47 -11.96 -27.03 -3.76
CA ASP A 47 -11.09 -27.86 -2.92
C ASP A 47 -9.74 -27.20 -2.63
N VAL A 48 -9.18 -26.49 -3.61
CA VAL A 48 -7.89 -25.79 -3.47
C VAL A 48 -8.05 -24.57 -2.59
N ALA A 49 -9.13 -23.80 -2.77
CA ALA A 49 -9.48 -22.68 -1.90
C ALA A 49 -9.65 -23.16 -0.45
N ALA A 50 -10.44 -24.21 -0.21
CA ALA A 50 -10.65 -24.77 1.12
C ALA A 50 -9.33 -25.20 1.78
N ALA A 51 -8.45 -25.91 1.05
CA ALA A 51 -7.14 -26.31 1.56
C ALA A 51 -6.23 -25.11 1.85
N PHE A 52 -6.23 -24.10 0.98
CA PHE A 52 -5.43 -22.89 1.14
C PHE A 52 -5.85 -22.10 2.38
N PHE A 53 -7.14 -21.82 2.54
CA PHE A 53 -7.65 -21.10 3.70
C PHE A 53 -7.44 -21.90 5.00
N ALA A 54 -7.69 -23.21 5.00
CA ALA A 54 -7.42 -24.06 6.17
C ALA A 54 -5.94 -24.03 6.60
N ARG A 55 -5.01 -23.85 5.65
CA ARG A 55 -3.57 -23.83 5.93
C ARG A 55 -3.06 -22.46 6.39
N PHE A 56 -3.65 -21.36 5.92
CA PHE A 56 -3.09 -20.01 6.04
C PHE A 56 -4.03 -18.98 6.69
N GLU A 57 -5.20 -19.37 7.19
CA GLU A 57 -6.19 -18.48 7.82
C GLU A 57 -5.56 -17.42 8.74
N GLY A 58 -4.69 -17.85 9.67
CA GLY A 58 -4.07 -16.97 10.67
C GLY A 58 -3.13 -15.88 10.12
N VAL A 59 -2.72 -15.97 8.86
CA VAL A 59 -1.81 -14.99 8.21
C VAL A 59 -2.42 -14.38 6.94
N MET A 60 -3.71 -14.61 6.67
CA MET A 60 -4.34 -14.26 5.38
C MET A 60 -4.23 -12.78 5.02
N ALA A 61 -4.39 -11.88 6.00
CA ALA A 61 -4.25 -10.44 5.77
C ALA A 61 -2.84 -10.04 5.30
N GLU A 62 -1.80 -10.69 5.81
CA GLU A 62 -0.43 -10.47 5.36
C GLU A 62 -0.18 -11.12 4.00
N VAL A 63 -0.70 -12.33 3.77
CA VAL A 63 -0.59 -13.01 2.47
C VAL A 63 -1.23 -12.19 1.36
N CYS A 64 -2.43 -11.65 1.55
CA CYS A 64 -3.09 -10.80 0.56
C CYS A 64 -2.27 -9.54 0.25
N ARG A 65 -1.71 -8.89 1.28
CA ARG A 65 -0.84 -7.71 1.09
C ARG A 65 0.44 -8.07 0.31
N ARG A 66 1.08 -9.19 0.66
CA ARG A 66 2.28 -9.65 -0.05
C ARG A 66 1.98 -10.09 -1.47
N ALA A 67 0.81 -10.66 -1.73
CA ALA A 67 0.36 -11.00 -3.08
C ALA A 67 0.14 -9.74 -3.93
N GLU A 68 -0.46 -8.68 -3.36
CA GLU A 68 -0.56 -7.37 -4.01
C GLU A 68 0.82 -6.80 -4.36
N ASP A 69 1.74 -6.74 -3.40
CA ASP A 69 3.12 -6.27 -3.63
C ASP A 69 3.81 -7.08 -4.73
N LEU A 70 3.72 -8.42 -4.69
CA LEU A 70 4.31 -9.30 -5.70
C LEU A 70 3.71 -9.08 -7.09
N ALA A 71 2.40 -8.90 -7.20
CA ALA A 71 1.75 -8.60 -8.47
C ALA A 71 2.28 -7.29 -9.05
N HIS A 72 2.46 -6.25 -8.23
CA HIS A 72 3.02 -4.98 -8.67
C HIS A 72 4.51 -5.08 -9.02
N ILE A 73 5.30 -5.86 -8.27
CA ILE A 73 6.70 -6.13 -8.58
C ILE A 73 6.84 -6.80 -9.95
N HIS A 74 6.03 -7.83 -10.22
CA HIS A 74 6.06 -8.52 -11.51
C HIS A 74 5.67 -7.59 -12.66
N ARG A 75 4.66 -6.73 -12.46
CA ARG A 75 4.26 -5.74 -13.48
C ARG A 75 5.33 -4.65 -13.70
N ALA A 76 6.17 -4.38 -12.72
CA ALA A 76 7.24 -3.38 -12.81
C ALA A 76 8.54 -3.92 -13.45
N ALA A 77 8.68 -5.25 -13.62
CA ALA A 77 9.93 -5.88 -14.00
C ALA A 77 10.46 -5.42 -15.38
N ASP A 78 9.56 -5.14 -16.31
CA ASP A 78 9.88 -4.72 -17.69
C ASP A 78 9.73 -3.21 -17.90
N GLU A 79 9.30 -2.47 -16.88
CA GLU A 79 9.17 -1.02 -16.97
C GLU A 79 10.55 -0.34 -17.02
N PRO A 80 10.70 0.80 -17.70
CA PRO A 80 11.97 1.49 -17.74
C PRO A 80 12.36 2.03 -16.35
N VAL A 81 13.67 2.02 -16.07
CA VAL A 81 14.21 2.70 -14.90
C VAL A 81 14.00 4.21 -15.06
N THR A 82 13.43 4.83 -14.03
CA THR A 82 13.23 6.27 -13.92
C THR A 82 13.93 6.79 -12.67
N THR A 83 14.31 8.06 -12.65
CA THR A 83 14.91 8.67 -11.47
C THR A 83 13.87 9.47 -10.71
N LEU A 84 13.65 9.13 -9.43
CA LEU A 84 12.74 9.88 -8.55
C LEU A 84 13.51 10.58 -7.43
N PRO A 85 13.08 11.79 -7.02
CA PRO A 85 13.54 12.37 -5.77
C PRO A 85 13.26 11.44 -4.58
N ALA A 86 14.26 11.20 -3.73
CA ALA A 86 14.15 10.27 -2.62
C ALA A 86 13.06 10.70 -1.61
N ASP A 87 12.85 12.01 -1.44
CA ASP A 87 11.82 12.57 -0.57
C ASP A 87 10.39 12.25 -1.03
N LYS A 88 10.18 11.91 -2.30
CA LYS A 88 8.88 11.49 -2.87
C LYS A 88 8.55 10.03 -2.62
N VAL A 89 9.52 9.24 -2.17
CA VAL A 89 9.33 7.82 -1.86
C VAL A 89 9.06 7.65 -0.37
N ARG A 90 7.89 7.11 -0.06
CA ARG A 90 7.51 6.68 1.27
C ARG A 90 8.07 5.28 1.50
N HIS A 91 8.86 5.17 2.56
CA HIS A 91 9.42 3.93 3.04
C HIS A 91 8.71 3.53 4.36
N PRO A 92 7.90 2.46 4.38
CA PRO A 92 7.16 2.04 5.57
C PRO A 92 8.02 1.27 6.60
N GLY A 93 9.23 0.86 6.22
CA GLY A 93 10.17 0.11 7.06
C GLY A 93 10.84 0.93 8.16
N PRO A 94 11.67 0.28 8.98
CA PRO A 94 12.46 0.96 10.02
C PRO A 94 13.44 1.94 9.37
N ARG A 95 13.41 3.19 9.84
CA ARG A 95 14.42 4.19 9.46
C ARG A 95 15.82 3.72 9.83
N TRP A 96 16.83 4.20 9.11
CA TRP A 96 18.25 3.90 9.33
C TRP A 96 18.67 3.92 10.80
N GLU A 97 18.20 4.91 11.57
CA GLU A 97 18.56 5.09 12.98
C GLU A 97 17.96 4.01 13.90
N LYS A 98 16.98 3.24 13.43
CA LYS A 98 16.30 2.17 14.17
C LYS A 98 16.73 0.76 13.75
N LEU A 99 17.53 0.63 12.71
CA LEU A 99 18.06 -0.66 12.28
C LEU A 99 19.00 -1.27 13.31
N SER A 100 19.02 -2.60 13.36
CA SER A 100 20.00 -3.36 14.15
C SER A 100 21.42 -3.18 13.57
N PRO A 101 22.48 -3.42 14.37
CA PRO A 101 23.85 -3.36 13.88
C PRO A 101 24.14 -4.31 12.70
N ASP A 102 23.46 -5.45 12.64
CA ASP A 102 23.64 -6.43 11.55
C ASP A 102 23.03 -5.93 10.24
N GLU A 103 21.83 -5.35 10.31
CA GLU A 103 21.17 -4.73 9.15
C GLU A 103 21.97 -3.54 8.61
N ARG A 104 22.47 -2.67 9.49
CA ARG A 104 23.33 -1.54 9.09
C ARG A 104 24.58 -2.02 8.36
N ARG A 105 25.29 -3.02 8.92
CA ARG A 105 26.48 -3.59 8.26
C ARG A 105 26.17 -4.18 6.90
N ARG A 106 25.02 -4.87 6.77
CA ARG A 106 24.57 -5.44 5.49
C ARG A 106 24.34 -4.33 4.44
N ILE A 107 23.66 -3.25 4.82
CA ILE A 107 23.34 -2.14 3.92
C ILE A 107 24.59 -1.29 3.60
N GLU A 108 25.48 -1.06 4.56
CA GLU A 108 26.78 -0.41 4.32
C GLU A 108 27.64 -1.22 3.33
N ALA A 109 27.67 -2.54 3.48
CA ALA A 109 28.36 -3.43 2.55
C ALA A 109 27.74 -3.39 1.15
N LEU A 110 26.40 -3.32 1.07
CA LEU A 110 25.69 -3.14 -0.20
C LEU A 110 26.05 -1.78 -0.84
N ALA A 111 26.02 -0.69 -0.08
CA ALA A 111 26.41 0.64 -0.56
C ALA A 111 27.84 0.66 -1.12
N ALA A 112 28.78 -0.01 -0.43
CA ALA A 112 30.15 -0.13 -0.91
C ALA A 112 30.25 -0.88 -2.24
N ARG A 113 29.49 -1.96 -2.43
CA ARG A 113 29.43 -2.72 -3.70
C ARG A 113 28.79 -1.91 -4.83
N ILE A 114 27.70 -1.20 -4.54
CA ILE A 114 27.07 -0.27 -5.49
C ILE A 114 28.06 0.80 -5.93
N GLY A 115 28.81 1.39 -4.99
CA GLY A 115 29.86 2.38 -5.30
C GLY A 115 31.00 1.84 -6.18
N GLN A 116 31.19 0.52 -6.25
CA GLN A 116 32.13 -0.15 -7.14
C GLN A 116 31.53 -0.48 -8.52
N GLY A 117 30.25 -0.16 -8.75
CA GLY A 117 29.54 -0.43 -9.99
C GLY A 117 28.94 -1.83 -10.07
N GLU A 118 28.81 -2.55 -8.95
CA GLU A 118 28.10 -3.83 -8.94
C GLU A 118 26.60 -3.63 -9.12
N GLU A 119 25.98 -4.53 -9.89
CA GLU A 119 24.52 -4.61 -9.99
C GLU A 119 23.90 -4.94 -8.63
N HIS A 120 22.75 -4.34 -8.37
CA HIS A 120 21.99 -4.50 -7.14
C HIS A 120 20.51 -4.72 -7.43
N ALA A 121 19.76 -5.18 -6.43
CA ALA A 121 18.32 -5.32 -6.55
C ALA A 121 17.67 -3.98 -6.91
N SER A 122 16.77 -4.01 -7.90
CA SER A 122 16.02 -2.84 -8.33
C SER A 122 15.13 -2.29 -7.21
N VAL A 123 15.10 -0.96 -7.07
CA VAL A 123 14.12 -0.28 -6.22
C VAL A 123 12.80 -0.20 -7.01
N ILE A 124 11.73 -0.73 -6.43
CA ILE A 124 10.41 -0.73 -7.07
C ILE A 124 9.43 0.03 -6.19
N VAL A 125 8.71 0.96 -6.81
CA VAL A 125 7.71 1.79 -6.13
C VAL A 125 6.36 1.68 -6.81
N MET A 126 5.30 1.92 -6.05
CA MET A 126 3.93 2.02 -6.55
C MET A 126 3.36 3.40 -6.24
N GLN A 127 2.65 4.01 -7.20
CA GLN A 127 1.95 5.27 -6.95
C GLN A 127 0.80 5.05 -5.96
N ARG A 128 0.72 5.91 -4.96
CA ARG A 128 -0.35 5.90 -3.97
C ARG A 128 -1.66 6.34 -4.62
N ARG A 129 -2.75 5.67 -4.23
CA ARG A 129 -4.11 6.02 -4.68
C ARG A 129 -4.57 7.40 -4.19
N THR A 130 -3.95 7.93 -3.13
CA THR A 130 -4.30 9.23 -2.54
C THR A 130 -3.47 10.35 -3.19
N THR A 131 -4.13 11.31 -3.84
CA THR A 131 -3.54 12.37 -4.67
C THR A 131 -2.80 13.48 -3.91
N GLU A 132 -2.95 13.58 -2.58
CA GLU A 132 -2.42 14.71 -1.79
C GLU A 132 -1.15 14.38 -0.97
N ALA A 133 -0.52 13.23 -1.19
CA ALA A 133 0.63 12.84 -0.39
C ALA A 133 1.90 13.61 -0.80
N SER A 134 2.59 14.21 0.19
CA SER A 134 3.95 14.76 0.02
C SER A 134 4.94 13.72 -0.53
N GLN A 135 4.65 12.44 -0.24
CA GLN A 135 5.33 11.25 -0.74
C GLN A 135 4.33 10.41 -1.55
N PRO A 136 4.20 10.66 -2.88
CA PRO A 136 3.20 10.03 -3.72
C PRO A 136 3.51 8.57 -4.10
N TYR A 137 4.68 8.05 -3.75
CA TYR A 137 5.09 6.69 -4.07
C TYR A 137 5.33 5.87 -2.80
N ASP A 138 4.84 4.64 -2.74
CA ASP A 138 5.19 3.68 -1.70
C ASP A 138 6.28 2.72 -2.21
N LEU A 139 7.32 2.49 -1.40
CA LEU A 139 8.35 1.49 -1.66
C LEU A 139 7.78 0.09 -1.46
N ILE A 140 7.82 -0.74 -2.50
CA ILE A 140 7.30 -2.13 -2.46
C ILE A 140 8.40 -3.19 -2.63
N SER A 141 9.57 -2.82 -3.18
CA SER A 141 10.75 -3.72 -3.25
C SER A 141 12.05 -2.93 -3.29
N GLY A 142 13.16 -3.59 -2.93
CA GLY A 142 14.50 -3.00 -2.93
C GLY A 142 14.81 -2.13 -1.71
N GLU A 143 14.25 -2.46 -0.55
CA GLU A 143 14.45 -1.72 0.71
C GLU A 143 15.92 -1.48 1.05
N ASP A 144 16.75 -2.53 1.10
CA ASP A 144 18.17 -2.40 1.40
C ASP A 144 18.89 -1.51 0.36
N ALA A 145 18.52 -1.61 -0.93
CA ALA A 145 19.12 -0.80 -1.99
C ALA A 145 18.72 0.67 -1.87
N PHE A 146 17.46 0.95 -1.52
CA PHE A 146 16.98 2.30 -1.27
C PHE A 146 17.73 2.94 -0.09
N LEU A 147 17.85 2.23 1.04
CA LEU A 147 18.58 2.71 2.22
C LEU A 147 20.08 2.90 1.92
N ALA A 148 20.69 2.00 1.15
CA ALA A 148 22.07 2.16 0.70
C ALA A 148 22.27 3.44 -0.12
N LEU A 149 21.42 3.68 -1.12
CA LEU A 149 21.52 4.84 -2.00
C LEU A 149 21.23 6.16 -1.26
N VAL A 150 20.20 6.19 -0.41
CA VAL A 150 19.73 7.42 0.22
C VAL A 150 20.47 7.70 1.53
N ASP A 151 20.42 6.78 2.49
CA ASP A 151 20.89 7.03 3.86
C ASP A 151 22.40 6.84 4.02
N VAL A 152 23.02 5.94 3.24
CA VAL A 152 24.48 5.71 3.31
C VAL A 152 25.22 6.55 2.27
N MET A 153 24.78 6.52 1.01
CA MET A 153 25.46 7.22 -0.09
C MET A 153 25.00 8.68 -0.26
N GLY A 154 23.91 9.09 0.39
CA GLY A 154 23.44 10.49 0.38
C GLY A 154 22.82 10.93 -0.94
N HIS A 155 22.31 10.01 -1.76
CA HIS A 155 21.66 10.37 -3.02
C HIS A 155 20.31 11.06 -2.78
N ALA A 156 20.16 12.28 -3.31
CA ALA A 156 18.91 13.01 -3.28
C ALA A 156 17.85 12.44 -4.24
N ALA A 157 18.27 11.61 -5.20
CA ALA A 157 17.40 10.97 -6.16
C ALA A 157 17.85 9.52 -6.41
N VAL A 158 16.89 8.63 -6.65
CA VAL A 158 17.12 7.19 -6.75
C VAL A 158 16.60 6.64 -8.08
N PRO A 159 17.32 5.71 -8.73
CA PRO A 159 16.79 4.94 -9.84
C PRO A 159 15.73 3.95 -9.33
N VAL A 160 14.55 3.96 -9.94
CA VAL A 160 13.41 3.12 -9.57
C VAL A 160 12.67 2.59 -10.81
N HIS A 161 12.01 1.45 -10.65
CA HIS A 161 10.90 1.06 -11.51
C HIS A 161 9.59 1.48 -10.85
N ILE A 162 8.69 2.10 -11.62
CA ILE A 162 7.37 2.49 -11.14
C ILE A 162 6.39 1.44 -11.62
N ALA A 163 5.71 0.75 -10.70
CA ALA A 163 4.66 -0.19 -11.05
C ALA A 163 3.56 0.53 -11.84
N PRO A 164 3.18 0.04 -13.03
CA PRO A 164 2.23 0.75 -13.88
C PRO A 164 0.84 0.75 -13.23
N PRO A 165 0.01 1.77 -13.51
CA PRO A 165 -1.38 1.79 -13.05
C PRO A 165 -2.13 0.56 -13.57
N ILE A 166 -3.11 0.06 -12.82
CA ILE A 166 -3.95 -1.05 -13.29
C ILE A 166 -4.81 -0.53 -14.46
N PRO A 167 -4.84 -1.21 -15.61
CA PRO A 167 -5.67 -0.78 -16.72
C PRO A 167 -7.16 -0.78 -16.33
N PRO A 168 -7.94 0.25 -16.68
CA PRO A 168 -9.36 0.32 -16.33
C PRO A 168 -10.14 -0.92 -16.77
N GLU A 169 -9.86 -1.45 -17.96
CA GLU A 169 -10.48 -2.67 -18.49
C GLU A 169 -10.22 -3.92 -17.64
N THR A 170 -9.15 -3.93 -16.83
CA THR A 170 -8.88 -5.01 -15.87
C THR A 170 -9.67 -4.83 -14.59
N LEU A 171 -9.97 -3.59 -14.21
CA LEU A 171 -10.80 -3.29 -13.03
C LEU A 171 -12.27 -3.64 -13.30
N GLU A 172 -12.74 -3.41 -14.53
CA GLU A 172 -14.09 -3.75 -14.99
C GLU A 172 -14.42 -5.25 -14.89
N LEU A 173 -13.42 -6.13 -14.71
CA LEU A 173 -13.64 -7.56 -14.45
C LEU A 173 -14.27 -7.84 -13.07
N PHE A 174 -14.26 -6.85 -12.18
CA PHE A 174 -14.75 -6.95 -10.80
C PHE A 174 -16.00 -6.09 -10.55
N ASP A 175 -16.55 -5.45 -11.59
CA ASP A 175 -17.81 -4.69 -11.58
C ASP A 175 -19.01 -5.57 -12.00
#